data_AF-A0A7Y0D692-F1
#
_entry.id   AF-A0A7Y0D692-F1
#
_cell.length_a   1.000
_cell.length_b   1.000
_cell.length_c   1.000
_cell.angle_alpha   90.00
_cell.angle_beta   90.00
_cell.angle_gamma   90.00
#
_symmetry.space_group_name_H-M   'P 1'
#
loop_
_entity.id
_entity.type
_entity.pdbx_description
1 polymer ?
#
loop_
_entity_poly.entity_id
_entity_poly.type
_entity_poly.pdbx_seq_one_letter_code
_entity_poly.pdbx_strand_id
1 'polypeptide(L)'
;RTVLLRHEAPKAARPPRAARTSRRGGAPAAVLGLDEGAAAIFERLRAWRAATAKEQGVPAYVVFHDATLREIATRVPATIAELGTVTGVGVTKRDKYGPDILAALAG
;
A
#
# COMPACT_ATOMS: atom_id res chain seq x y z
N ARG A 1 36.80 1.29 39.19
CA ARG A 1 36.85 2.20 38.02
C ARG A 1 37.15 1.34 36.80
N THR A 2 36.13 0.94 36.03
CA THR A 2 36.30 0.27 34.74
C THR A 2 35.04 0.50 33.91
N VAL A 3 35.27 1.00 32.70
CA VAL A 3 34.30 1.36 31.66
C VAL A 3 34.61 0.47 30.47
N LEU A 4 33.62 -0.16 29.83
CA LEU A 4 33.59 -0.74 28.47
C LEU A 4 32.14 -1.30 28.28
N LEU A 5 31.34 -1.14 27.22
CA LEU A 5 31.42 -0.56 25.88
C LEU A 5 30.04 0.02 25.48
N ARG A 6 30.09 1.02 24.58
CA ARG A 6 28.98 1.63 23.84
C ARG A 6 28.31 0.59 22.92
N HIS A 7 27.00 0.40 23.04
CA HIS A 7 26.16 -0.23 22.01
C HIS A 7 25.29 0.83 21.35
N GLU A 8 25.34 0.85 20.02
CA GLU A 8 24.65 1.79 19.14
C GLU A 8 23.13 1.61 19.15
N ALA A 9 22.40 2.71 18.94
CA ALA A 9 20.96 2.71 18.71
C ALA A 9 20.62 2.12 17.32
N PRO A 10 19.35 1.72 17.08
CA PRO A 10 18.51 2.72 16.43
C PRO A 10 17.05 2.78 16.94
N LYS A 11 16.67 4.04 17.20
CA LYS A 11 15.45 4.72 16.75
C LYS A 11 14.09 4.05 17.03
N ALA A 12 13.56 4.45 18.19
CA ALA A 12 12.13 4.45 18.48
C ALA A 12 11.32 5.23 17.42
N ALA A 13 10.26 4.63 16.88
CA ALA A 13 9.16 5.33 16.23
C ALA A 13 7.84 4.54 16.43
N ARG A 14 7.07 5.01 17.41
CA ARG A 14 5.62 4.89 17.70
C ARG A 14 4.87 3.59 17.31
N PRO A 15 4.06 3.00 18.23
CA PRO A 15 3.24 1.85 17.89
C PRO A 15 2.07 2.28 17.01
N PRO A 16 1.80 1.64 15.86
CA PRO A 16 0.49 1.76 15.24
C PRO A 16 -0.51 0.97 16.08
N ARG A 17 -1.45 1.71 16.64
CA ARG A 17 -2.62 1.21 17.36
C ARG A 17 -3.46 0.34 16.42
N ALA A 18 -4.02 -0.74 16.99
CA ALA A 18 -5.02 -1.66 16.44
C ALA A 18 -4.51 -2.87 15.63
N ALA A 19 -4.20 -3.92 16.39
CA ALA A 19 -4.30 -5.30 15.98
C ALA A 19 -5.70 -5.63 15.45
N ARG A 20 -5.80 -6.41 14.36
CA ARG A 20 -6.81 -7.47 14.19
C ARG A 20 -6.20 -8.63 13.40
N THR A 21 -5.97 -9.70 14.14
CA THR A 21 -5.65 -11.04 13.64
C THR A 21 -6.67 -11.55 12.61
N SER A 22 -6.17 -12.41 11.71
CA SER A 22 -6.90 -13.50 11.05
C SER A 22 -7.86 -13.16 9.89
N ARG A 23 -7.43 -13.44 8.65
CA ARG A 23 -7.93 -14.61 7.89
C ARG A 23 -7.13 -14.90 6.63
N ARG A 24 -7.21 -16.18 6.26
CA ARG A 24 -6.57 -16.91 5.15
C ARG A 24 -6.84 -16.26 3.79
N GLY A 25 -6.04 -16.65 2.79
CA GLY A 25 -6.03 -16.06 1.47
C GLY A 25 -7.34 -16.15 0.67
N GLY A 26 -7.31 -15.43 -0.47
CA GLY A 26 -8.24 -15.60 -1.59
C GLY A 26 -9.55 -14.81 -1.46
N ALA A 27 -9.81 -13.92 -2.41
CA ALA A 27 -10.98 -13.04 -2.49
C ALA A 27 -12.33 -13.81 -2.42
N PRO A 28 -13.43 -13.19 -1.91
CA PRO A 28 -14.20 -12.23 -2.72
C PRO A 28 -14.71 -11.00 -1.95
N ALA A 29 -14.38 -10.84 -0.66
CA ALA A 29 -14.95 -9.77 0.16
C ALA A 29 -14.41 -8.36 -0.16
N ALA A 30 -13.22 -8.27 -0.76
CA ALA A 30 -12.63 -6.97 -1.11
C ALA A 30 -13.31 -6.32 -2.33
N VAL A 31 -13.96 -7.10 -3.20
CA VAL A 31 -14.63 -6.63 -4.42
C VAL A 31 -16.12 -6.34 -4.17
N LEU A 32 -16.69 -6.84 -3.07
CA LEU A 32 -18.06 -6.56 -2.67
C LEU A 32 -18.24 -5.05 -2.42
N GLY A 33 -18.95 -4.37 -3.32
CA GLY A 33 -19.26 -2.95 -3.24
C GLY A 33 -18.45 -2.03 -4.17
N LEU A 34 -17.69 -2.58 -5.12
CA LEU A 34 -17.10 -1.80 -6.21
C LEU A 34 -17.96 -1.94 -7.47
N ASP A 35 -18.14 -0.83 -8.20
CA ASP A 35 -18.69 -0.86 -9.55
C ASP A 35 -17.81 -1.74 -10.46
N GLU A 36 -18.38 -2.30 -11.53
CA GLU A 36 -17.67 -3.27 -12.38
C GLU A 36 -16.37 -2.71 -12.99
N GLY A 37 -16.36 -1.41 -13.34
CA GLY A 37 -15.14 -0.71 -13.76
C GLY A 37 -14.09 -0.59 -12.64
N ALA A 38 -14.51 -0.29 -11.41
CA ALA A 38 -13.63 -0.19 -10.26
C ALA A 38 -13.10 -1.56 -9.82
N ALA A 39 -13.85 -2.64 -10.00
CA ALA A 39 -13.40 -4.01 -9.74
C ALA A 39 -12.24 -4.40 -10.67
N ALA A 40 -12.35 -4.09 -11.97
CA ALA A 40 -11.28 -4.34 -12.93
C ALA A 40 -10.00 -3.55 -12.61
N ILE A 41 -10.15 -2.27 -12.23
CA ILE A 41 -9.02 -1.43 -11.79
C ILE A 41 -8.38 -2.00 -10.52
N PHE A 42 -9.19 -2.42 -9.56
CA PHE A 42 -8.71 -2.97 -8.30
C PHE A 42 -7.85 -4.23 -8.52
N GLU A 43 -8.25 -5.13 -9.42
CA GLU A 43 -7.44 -6.31 -9.74
C GLU A 43 -6.12 -5.94 -10.43
N ARG A 44 -6.10 -4.94 -11.33
CA ARG A 44 -4.85 -4.42 -11.91
C ARG A 44 -3.91 -3.87 -10.84
N LEU A 45 -4.44 -3.07 -9.92
CA LEU A 45 -3.67 -2.54 -8.80
C LEU A 45 -3.16 -3.65 -7.86
N ARG A 46 -3.94 -4.71 -7.66
CA ARG A 46 -3.51 -5.86 -6.86
C ARG A 46 -2.36 -6.61 -7.52
N ALA A 47 -2.43 -6.82 -8.84
CA ALA A 47 -1.37 -7.44 -9.63
C ALA A 47 -0.08 -6.60 -9.61
N TRP A 48 -0.19 -5.29 -9.84
CA TRP A 48 0.92 -4.35 -9.72
C TRP A 48 1.56 -4.42 -8.33
N ARG A 49 0.75 -4.38 -7.26
CA ARG A 49 1.24 -4.46 -5.89
C ARG A 49 1.99 -5.76 -5.63
N ALA A 50 1.48 -6.89 -6.12
CA ALA A 50 2.12 -8.19 -5.96
C ALA A 50 3.49 -8.24 -6.65
N ALA A 51 3.58 -7.68 -7.86
CA ALA A 51 4.86 -7.55 -8.58
C ALA A 51 5.84 -6.66 -7.79
N THR A 52 5.44 -5.45 -7.42
CA THR A 52 6.26 -4.50 -6.65
C THR A 52 6.73 -5.08 -5.31
N ALA A 53 5.89 -5.84 -4.64
CA ALA A 53 6.21 -6.51 -3.38
C ALA A 53 7.25 -7.61 -3.58
N LYS A 54 7.11 -8.41 -4.64
CA LYS A 54 8.06 -9.44 -5.03
C LYS A 54 9.43 -8.84 -5.35
N GLU A 55 9.48 -7.76 -6.14
CA GLU A 55 10.72 -7.06 -6.47
C GLU A 55 11.43 -6.51 -5.23
N GLN A 56 10.67 -6.04 -4.24
CA GLN A 56 11.23 -5.50 -3.00
C GLN A 56 11.48 -6.58 -1.93
N GLY A 57 11.13 -7.84 -2.18
CA GLY A 57 11.25 -8.92 -1.20
C GLY A 57 10.40 -8.70 0.06
N VAL A 58 9.32 -7.92 -0.02
CA VAL A 58 8.45 -7.60 1.11
C VAL A 58 7.04 -8.17 0.90
N PRO A 59 6.28 -8.42 1.98
CA PRO A 59 4.86 -8.76 1.83
C PRO A 59 4.06 -7.65 1.15
N ALA A 60 3.06 -8.01 0.33
CA ALA A 60 2.27 -7.05 -0.45
C ALA A 60 1.59 -5.95 0.39
N TYR A 61 1.12 -6.28 1.59
CA TYR A 61 0.50 -5.31 2.49
C TYR A 61 1.45 -4.16 2.92
N VAL A 62 2.77 -4.37 2.86
CA VAL A 62 3.79 -3.34 3.17
C VAL A 62 3.79 -2.24 2.11
N VAL A 63 3.61 -2.62 0.83
CA VAL A 63 3.51 -1.69 -0.29
C VAL A 63 2.23 -0.86 -0.12
N PHE A 64 1.07 -1.51 -0.13
CA PHE A 64 -0.24 -0.89 0.16
C PHE A 64 -1.22 -1.90 0.75
N HIS A 65 -2.13 -1.45 1.62
CA HIS A 65 -3.27 -2.26 2.05
C HIS A 65 -4.38 -2.25 0.99
N ASP A 66 -5.22 -3.29 0.99
CA ASP A 66 -6.37 -3.41 0.09
C ASP A 66 -7.33 -2.21 0.22
N ALA A 67 -7.46 -1.62 1.42
CA ALA A 67 -8.28 -0.42 1.62
C ALA A 67 -7.82 0.75 0.75
N THR A 68 -6.52 1.03 0.70
CA THR A 68 -5.96 2.10 -0.14
C THR A 68 -6.13 1.77 -1.62
N LEU A 69 -5.88 0.52 -2.03
CA LEU A 69 -6.08 0.12 -3.44
C LEU A 69 -7.54 0.26 -3.89
N ARG A 70 -8.51 -0.07 -3.02
CA ARG A 70 -9.94 0.14 -3.31
C ARG A 70 -10.26 1.63 -3.46
N GLU A 71 -9.74 2.47 -2.57
CA GLU A 71 -9.96 3.91 -2.65
C GLU A 71 -9.37 4.51 -3.94
N ILE A 72 -8.19 4.05 -4.38
CA ILE A 72 -7.61 4.42 -5.68
C ILE A 72 -8.51 3.93 -6.82
N ALA A 73 -8.98 2.68 -6.76
CA ALA A 73 -9.86 2.12 -7.80
C ALA A 73 -11.21 2.83 -7.91
N THR A 74 -11.75 3.34 -6.80
CA THR A 74 -13.00 4.12 -6.78
C THR A 74 -12.78 5.56 -7.24
N ARG A 75 -11.68 6.20 -6.85
CA ARG A 75 -11.41 7.61 -7.20
C ARG A 75 -10.79 7.81 -8.58
N VAL A 76 -10.10 6.79 -9.09
CA VAL A 76 -9.39 6.81 -10.38
C VAL A 76 -8.57 8.09 -10.58
N PRO A 77 -7.59 8.38 -9.69
CA PRO A 77 -6.80 9.59 -9.79
C PRO A 77 -6.00 9.61 -11.10
N ALA A 78 -6.05 10.71 -11.82
CA ALA A 78 -5.33 10.94 -13.06
C ALA A 78 -3.98 11.64 -12.82
N THR A 79 -3.76 12.20 -11.62
CA THR A 79 -2.55 12.94 -11.29
C THR A 79 -1.91 12.50 -9.97
N ILE A 80 -0.61 12.78 -9.82
CA ILE A 80 0.13 12.57 -8.57
C ILE A 80 -0.50 13.36 -7.41
N ALA A 81 -0.98 14.58 -7.69
CA ALA A 81 -1.65 15.42 -6.69
C ALA A 81 -2.92 14.76 -6.16
N GLU A 82 -3.78 14.25 -7.05
CA GLU A 82 -5.00 13.53 -6.70
C GLU A 82 -4.69 12.24 -5.94
N LEU A 83 -3.66 11.51 -6.34
CA LEU A 83 -3.22 10.31 -5.63
C LEU A 83 -2.80 10.63 -4.18
N GLY A 84 -2.24 11.81 -3.94
CA GLY A 84 -1.91 12.31 -2.60
C GLY A 84 -3.12 12.60 -1.71
N THR A 85 -4.34 12.67 -2.26
CA THR A 85 -5.58 12.85 -1.49
C THR A 85 -6.17 11.53 -0.97
N VAL A 86 -5.59 10.40 -1.39
CA VAL A 86 -6.04 9.06 -1.03
C VAL A 86 -5.52 8.68 0.36
N THR A 87 -6.42 8.15 1.20
CA THR A 87 -6.07 7.75 2.56
C THR A 87 -5.05 6.60 2.55
N GLY A 88 -3.91 6.81 3.22
CA GLY A 88 -2.82 5.83 3.27
C GLY A 88 -1.74 6.00 2.19
N VAL A 89 -1.89 6.98 1.29
CA VAL A 89 -0.84 7.42 0.37
C VAL A 89 -0.11 8.64 0.95
N GLY A 90 0.94 8.40 1.74
CA GLY A 90 1.83 9.46 2.21
C GLY A 90 2.78 9.96 1.12
N VAL A 91 3.40 11.13 1.35
CA VAL A 91 4.34 11.79 0.40
C VAL A 91 5.39 10.82 -0.14
N THR A 92 6.08 10.08 0.73
CA THR A 92 7.10 9.10 0.31
C THR A 92 6.55 8.01 -0.62
N LYS A 93 5.34 7.49 -0.33
CA LYS A 93 4.73 6.45 -1.16
C LYS A 93 4.22 7.03 -2.47
N ARG A 94 3.67 8.23 -2.44
CA ARG A 94 3.21 8.97 -3.62
C ARG A 94 4.36 9.22 -4.58
N ASP A 95 5.48 9.73 -4.09
CA ASP A 95 6.62 10.06 -4.95
C ASP A 95 7.30 8.79 -5.48
N LYS A 96 7.33 7.71 -4.69
CA LYS A 96 7.94 6.43 -5.08
C LYS A 96 7.08 5.60 -6.04
N TYR A 97 5.76 5.52 -5.80
CA TYR A 97 4.86 4.60 -6.50
C TYR A 97 3.84 5.30 -7.40
N GLY A 98 3.73 6.62 -7.32
CA GLY A 98 2.72 7.38 -8.04
C GLY A 98 2.77 7.18 -9.54
N PRO A 99 3.94 7.26 -10.21
CA PRO A 99 4.05 7.01 -11.65
C PRO A 99 3.53 5.61 -12.03
N ASP A 100 3.92 4.57 -11.28
CA ASP A 100 3.50 3.19 -11.58
C ASP A 100 2.01 2.97 -11.34
N ILE A 101 1.44 3.60 -10.31
CA ILE A 101 0.00 3.54 -10.03
C ILE A 101 -0.78 4.22 -11.16
N LEU A 102 -0.36 5.42 -11.58
CA LEU A 102 -1.02 6.11 -12.69
C LEU A 102 -0.94 5.30 -14.00
N ALA A 103 0.20 4.64 -14.25
CA ALA A 103 0.33 3.72 -15.38
C ALA A 103 -0.62 2.52 -15.26
N ALA A 104 -0.78 1.94 -14.07
CA ALA A 104 -1.72 0.85 -13.82
C ALA A 104 -3.21 1.25 -13.99
N LEU A 105 -3.52 2.55 -13.81
CA LEU A 105 -4.86 3.12 -14.04
C LEU A 105 -5.13 3.42 -15.51
N ALA A 106 -4.10 3.76 -16.29
CA ALA A 106 -4.21 4.15 -17.70
C ALA A 106 -4.30 2.97 -18.68
N GLY A 107 -3.97 1.75 -18.25
CA GLY A 107 -4.15 0.50 -19.02
C GLY A 107 -5.53 -0.11 -18.80
#